data_AF-A0A959FTI4-F1
#
_entry.id   AF-A0A959FTI4-F1
#
_cell.length_a   1.000
_cell.length_b   1.000
_cell.length_c   1.000
_cell.angle_alpha   90.00
_cell.angle_beta   90.00
_cell.angle_gamma   90.00
#
_symmetry.space_group_name_H-M   'P 1'
#
loop_
_entity.id
_entity.type
_entity.pdbx_description
1 polymer ?
#
loop_
_entity_poly.entity_id
_entity_poly.type
_entity_poly.pdbx_seq_one_letter_code
_entity_poly.pdbx_strand_id
1 'polypeptide(L)'
;MMADSRRWRTLVPEAKYQKIRQLFLKAVGLDIDHFQHLRPLVLSNLILEKMLSDDYPRALDHQLWQLAKQLEKQLLGIETFSFQMNLLSSIPMEDQLSNLLELARNISKHRRQIQKMADLYARADLRQLHKQVARSTGRQRRLLLYNRNQTMAQKIHQFGLQQTTFAAIGAGHLSGKFGVL
;
A
#
# COMPACT_ATOMS: atom_id res chain seq x y z
N MET A 1 -15.13 -9.93 2.15
CA MET A 1 -16.34 -9.39 2.82
C MET A 1 -16.01 -9.13 4.28
N MET A 2 -16.41 -7.98 4.83
CA MET A 2 -16.18 -7.68 6.25
C MET A 2 -17.12 -8.54 7.11
N ALA A 3 -16.56 -9.28 8.07
CA ALA A 3 -17.30 -10.08 9.05
C ALA A 3 -17.71 -9.27 10.30
N ASP A 4 -17.33 -7.98 10.39
CA ASP A 4 -17.77 -7.07 11.45
C ASP A 4 -18.82 -6.13 10.86
N SER A 5 -20.05 -6.23 11.37
CA SER A 5 -21.24 -5.48 10.96
C SER A 5 -21.17 -3.98 11.30
N ARG A 6 -20.05 -3.50 11.86
CA ARG A 6 -19.82 -2.09 12.14
C ARG A 6 -19.25 -1.37 10.92
N ARG A 7 -20.13 -0.77 10.13
CA ARG A 7 -19.75 0.25 9.12
C ARG A 7 -18.89 1.29 9.83
N TRP A 8 -17.67 1.54 9.35
CA TRP A 8 -16.75 2.52 9.97
C TRP A 8 -17.39 3.91 10.13
N ARG A 9 -18.40 4.21 9.31
CA ARG A 9 -19.29 5.37 9.41
C ARG A 9 -19.87 5.57 10.81
N THR A 10 -20.29 4.51 11.49
CA THR A 10 -20.93 4.59 12.81
C THR A 10 -19.93 4.88 13.93
N LEU A 11 -18.63 4.74 13.65
CA LEU A 11 -17.54 5.05 14.57
C LEU A 11 -17.10 6.51 14.50
N VAL A 12 -17.68 7.30 13.58
CA VAL A 12 -17.27 8.68 13.30
C VAL A 12 -18.43 9.64 13.61
N PRO A 13 -18.22 10.66 14.47
CA PRO A 13 -19.22 11.70 14.72
C PRO A 13 -19.64 12.41 13.43
N GLU A 14 -20.91 12.83 13.34
CA GLU A 14 -21.50 13.41 12.12
C GLU A 14 -20.67 14.56 11.53
N ALA A 15 -20.30 15.54 12.35
CA ALA A 15 -19.51 16.68 11.91
C ALA A 15 -18.14 16.27 11.34
N LYS A 16 -17.53 15.22 11.92
CA LYS A 16 -16.26 14.68 11.45
C LYS A 16 -16.44 13.92 10.14
N TYR A 17 -17.55 13.20 9.97
CA TYR A 17 -17.90 12.51 8.75
C TYR A 17 -18.13 13.48 7.58
N GLN A 18 -18.93 14.52 7.78
CA GLN A 18 -19.19 15.52 6.74
C GLN A 18 -17.90 16.21 6.28
N LYS A 19 -16.97 16.49 7.21
CA LYS A 19 -15.64 17.00 6.87
C LYS A 19 -14.82 16.02 6.02
N ILE A 20 -14.84 14.71 6.34
CA ILE A 20 -14.19 13.68 5.51
C ILE A 20 -14.81 13.65 4.12
N ARG A 21 -16.14 13.61 4.02
CA ARG A 21 -16.89 13.56 2.77
C ARG A 21 -16.54 14.74 1.86
N GLN A 22 -16.57 15.97 2.39
CA GLN A 22 -16.18 17.17 1.64
C GLN A 22 -14.74 17.10 1.14
N LEU A 23 -13.79 16.67 1.99
CA LEU A 23 -12.39 16.56 1.61
C LEU A 23 -12.17 15.46 0.55
N PHE A 24 -12.82 14.31 0.72
CA PHE A 24 -12.75 13.18 -0.21
C PHE A 24 -13.34 13.54 -1.58
N LEU A 25 -14.50 14.20 -1.60
CA LEU A 25 -15.13 14.71 -2.81
C LEU A 25 -14.22 15.69 -3.54
N LYS A 26 -13.59 16.63 -2.80
CA LYS A 26 -12.61 17.57 -3.37
C LYS A 26 -11.35 16.87 -3.92
N ALA A 27 -10.92 15.76 -3.29
CA ALA A 27 -9.69 15.06 -3.64
C ALA A 27 -9.84 14.15 -4.87
N VAL A 28 -10.93 13.38 -4.89
CA VAL A 28 -11.13 12.24 -5.81
C VAL A 28 -12.29 12.50 -6.78
N GLY A 29 -13.15 13.48 -6.50
CA GLY A 29 -14.37 13.73 -7.28
C GLY A 29 -15.47 12.69 -7.03
N LEU A 30 -15.31 11.86 -6.00
CA LEU A 30 -16.25 10.79 -5.64
C LEU A 30 -16.88 11.06 -4.27
N ASP A 31 -18.13 10.65 -4.09
CA ASP A 31 -18.78 10.74 -2.78
C ASP A 31 -18.48 9.49 -1.95
N ILE A 32 -17.91 9.69 -0.75
CA ILE A 32 -17.52 8.62 0.17
C ILE A 32 -18.72 7.84 0.72
N ASP A 33 -19.95 8.37 0.62
CA ASP A 33 -21.17 7.67 1.02
C ASP A 33 -21.36 6.33 0.29
N HIS A 34 -20.96 6.25 -0.98
CA HIS A 34 -21.04 5.01 -1.77
C HIS A 34 -20.05 3.93 -1.29
N PHE A 35 -19.05 4.30 -0.49
CA PHE A 35 -17.94 3.43 -0.10
C PHE A 35 -17.91 3.12 1.40
N GLN A 36 -19.01 3.36 2.13
CA GLN A 36 -19.11 3.09 3.56
C GLN A 36 -18.92 1.61 3.94
N HIS A 37 -19.05 0.70 2.98
CA HIS A 37 -18.84 -0.75 3.13
C HIS A 37 -17.37 -1.17 2.94
N LEU A 38 -16.52 -0.28 2.42
CA LEU A 38 -15.09 -0.51 2.29
C LEU A 38 -14.37 -0.13 3.58
N ARG A 39 -13.26 -0.82 3.87
CA ARG A 39 -12.37 -0.42 4.97
C ARG A 39 -11.75 0.96 4.70
N PRO A 40 -11.57 1.82 5.71
CA PRO A 40 -10.90 3.12 5.54
C PRO A 40 -9.51 3.03 4.90
N LEU A 41 -8.80 1.93 5.11
CA LEU A 41 -7.53 1.66 4.44
C LEU A 41 -7.68 1.52 2.92
N VAL A 42 -8.71 0.81 2.45
CA VAL A 42 -8.99 0.65 1.00
C VAL A 42 -9.30 2.01 0.39
N LEU A 43 -10.10 2.82 1.09
CA LEU A 43 -10.41 4.19 0.68
C LEU A 43 -9.16 5.06 0.60
N SER A 44 -8.25 4.93 1.55
CA SER A 44 -6.98 5.65 1.54
C SER A 44 -6.15 5.27 0.31
N ASN A 45 -6.06 3.98 -0.02
CA ASN A 45 -5.35 3.52 -1.22
C ASN A 45 -5.96 4.07 -2.50
N LEU A 46 -7.29 4.08 -2.64
CA LEU A 46 -7.96 4.66 -3.81
C LEU A 46 -7.66 6.15 -4.00
N ILE A 47 -7.59 6.93 -2.91
CA ILE A 47 -7.18 8.34 -2.98
C ILE A 47 -5.74 8.46 -3.49
N LEU A 48 -4.82 7.66 -2.93
CA LEU A 48 -3.40 7.69 -3.30
C LEU A 48 -3.20 7.25 -4.76
N GLU A 49 -3.91 6.22 -5.22
CA GLU A 49 -3.90 5.77 -6.62
C GLU A 49 -4.42 6.86 -7.56
N LYS A 50 -5.50 7.58 -7.20
CA LYS A 50 -5.98 8.71 -7.99
C LYS A 50 -4.97 9.86 -8.04
N MET A 51 -4.14 10.04 -7.02
CA MET A 51 -3.05 11.02 -7.06
C MET A 51 -1.91 10.60 -7.99
N LEU A 52 -1.78 9.31 -8.31
CA LEU A 52 -0.81 8.75 -9.25
C LEU A 52 -1.37 8.59 -10.67
N SER A 53 -2.69 8.69 -10.86
CA SER A 53 -3.38 8.29 -12.11
C SER A 53 -3.12 9.17 -13.33
N ASP A 54 -2.19 10.12 -13.27
CA ASP A 54 -1.68 10.82 -14.46
C ASP A 54 -0.67 9.93 -15.23
N ASP A 55 -0.28 8.76 -14.67
CA ASP A 55 0.65 7.77 -15.22
C ASP A 55 -0.04 6.49 -15.75
N TYR A 56 0.78 5.55 -16.27
CA TYR A 56 0.35 4.28 -16.88
C TYR A 56 -0.60 3.45 -15.96
N PRO A 57 -1.71 2.90 -16.50
CA PRO A 57 -2.81 2.35 -15.68
C PRO A 57 -2.52 0.99 -15.02
N ARG A 58 -1.30 0.46 -15.12
CA ARG A 58 -0.93 -0.87 -14.58
C ARG A 58 0.39 -0.83 -13.84
N ALA A 59 0.40 -1.34 -12.61
CA ALA A 59 1.62 -1.54 -11.83
C ALA A 59 2.63 -2.45 -12.54
N LEU A 60 3.93 -2.13 -12.40
CA LEU A 60 5.02 -2.86 -13.04
C LEU A 60 5.03 -4.35 -12.67
N ASP A 61 4.81 -4.68 -11.39
CA ASP A 61 4.77 -6.06 -10.90
C ASP A 61 3.70 -6.90 -11.62
N HIS A 62 2.55 -6.30 -11.93
CA HIS A 62 1.51 -6.97 -12.71
C HIS A 62 1.95 -7.18 -14.16
N GLN A 63 2.67 -6.23 -14.77
CA GLN A 63 3.21 -6.41 -16.12
C GLN A 63 4.23 -7.55 -16.16
N LEU A 64 5.16 -7.60 -15.20
CA LEU A 64 6.15 -8.67 -15.06
C LEU A 64 5.47 -10.03 -14.84
N TRP A 65 4.41 -10.08 -14.03
CA TRP A 65 3.63 -11.29 -13.82
C TRP A 65 2.96 -11.79 -15.12
N GLN A 66 2.33 -10.89 -15.88
CA GLN A 66 1.70 -11.25 -17.16
C GLN A 66 2.75 -11.71 -18.18
N LEU A 67 3.90 -11.03 -18.25
CA LEU A 67 5.00 -11.44 -19.12
C LEU A 67 5.51 -12.84 -18.75
N ALA A 68 5.74 -13.11 -17.47
CA ALA A 68 6.17 -14.44 -17.01
C ALA A 68 5.14 -15.52 -17.36
N LYS A 69 3.84 -15.20 -17.27
CA LYS A 69 2.76 -16.09 -17.71
C LYS A 69 2.80 -16.36 -19.22
N GLN A 70 3.00 -15.32 -20.03
CA GLN A 70 3.13 -15.44 -21.50
C GLN A 70 4.35 -16.26 -21.91
N LEU A 71 5.43 -16.18 -21.14
CA LEU A 71 6.65 -16.97 -21.33
C LEU A 71 6.58 -18.36 -20.66
N GLU A 72 5.39 -18.79 -20.22
CA GLU A 72 5.12 -20.09 -19.60
C GLU A 72 6.04 -20.40 -18.41
N LYS A 73 6.38 -19.38 -17.62
CA LYS A 73 7.26 -19.53 -16.44
C LYS A 73 6.51 -20.04 -15.22
N GLN A 74 7.28 -20.73 -14.36
CA GLN A 74 7.05 -20.90 -12.92
C GLN A 74 6.52 -19.63 -12.24
N LEU A 75 5.21 -19.50 -11.97
CA LEU A 75 4.67 -18.39 -11.18
C LEU A 75 4.63 -18.78 -9.69
N LEU A 76 5.49 -18.15 -8.88
CA LEU A 76 5.59 -18.36 -7.44
C LEU A 76 5.20 -17.08 -6.67
N GLY A 77 4.45 -17.23 -5.58
CA GLY A 77 4.03 -16.12 -4.72
C GLY A 77 4.97 -15.90 -3.54
N ILE A 78 5.66 -14.75 -3.50
CA ILE A 78 6.46 -14.35 -2.31
C ILE A 78 5.54 -14.11 -1.10
N GLU A 79 4.39 -13.47 -1.30
CA GLU A 79 3.34 -13.31 -0.28
C GLU A 79 2.03 -13.86 -0.84
N THR A 80 1.12 -14.32 0.04
CA THR A 80 -0.22 -14.70 -0.38
C THR A 80 -1.17 -13.52 -0.24
N PHE A 81 -2.21 -13.48 -1.08
CA PHE A 81 -3.26 -12.47 -0.96
C PHE A 81 -3.91 -12.49 0.43
N SER A 82 -4.20 -13.68 0.97
CA SER A 82 -4.76 -13.84 2.31
C SER A 82 -3.85 -13.30 3.41
N PHE A 83 -2.54 -13.54 3.32
CA PHE A 83 -1.57 -13.00 4.26
C PHE A 83 -1.59 -11.47 4.25
N GLN A 84 -1.52 -10.86 3.07
CA GLN A 84 -1.55 -9.40 2.94
C GLN A 84 -2.86 -8.82 3.48
N MET A 85 -4.00 -9.43 3.15
CA MET A 85 -5.31 -8.98 3.65
C MET A 85 -5.44 -9.11 5.17
N ASN A 86 -4.94 -10.20 5.76
CA ASN A 86 -4.93 -10.39 7.21
C ASN A 86 -4.01 -9.39 7.90
N LEU A 87 -2.82 -9.15 7.34
CA LEU A 87 -1.87 -8.16 7.84
C LEU A 87 -2.50 -6.76 7.86
N LEU A 88 -3.09 -6.34 6.74
CA LEU A 88 -3.77 -5.06 6.64
C LEU A 88 -5.00 -4.97 7.56
N SER A 89 -5.70 -6.09 7.75
CA SER A 89 -6.85 -6.17 8.66
C SER A 89 -6.48 -6.13 10.14
N SER A 90 -5.23 -6.43 10.48
CA SER A 90 -4.73 -6.34 11.86
C SER A 90 -4.44 -4.90 12.31
N ILE A 91 -4.41 -3.93 11.38
CA ILE A 91 -4.35 -2.51 11.73
C ILE A 91 -5.68 -2.11 12.37
N PRO A 92 -5.68 -1.56 13.60
CA PRO A 92 -6.91 -1.15 14.30
C PRO A 92 -7.77 -0.20 13.46
N MET A 93 -9.10 -0.35 13.55
CA MET A 93 -10.04 0.45 12.74
C MET A 93 -9.87 1.95 12.99
N GLU A 94 -9.60 2.33 14.24
CA GLU A 94 -9.35 3.70 14.67
C GLU A 94 -8.10 4.29 14.01
N ASP A 95 -7.04 3.49 13.88
CA ASP A 95 -5.82 3.88 13.16
C ASP A 95 -6.09 4.04 11.66
N GLN A 96 -6.86 3.13 11.06
CA GLN A 96 -7.24 3.26 9.64
C GLN A 96 -8.06 4.54 9.39
N LEU A 97 -9.00 4.85 10.27
CA LEU A 97 -9.79 6.09 10.21
C LEU A 97 -8.93 7.33 10.41
N SER A 98 -8.02 7.30 11.38
CA SER A 98 -7.09 8.41 11.64
C SER A 98 -6.22 8.70 10.41
N ASN A 99 -5.70 7.66 9.76
CA ASN A 99 -4.89 7.78 8.55
C ASN A 99 -5.69 8.35 7.38
N LEU A 100 -6.92 7.87 7.16
CA LEU A 100 -7.82 8.40 6.11
C LEU A 100 -8.12 9.89 6.33
N LEU A 101 -8.34 10.29 7.58
CA LEU A 101 -8.58 11.68 7.97
C LEU A 101 -7.35 12.57 7.76
N GLU A 102 -6.17 12.09 8.14
CA GLU A 102 -4.91 12.81 7.91
C GLU A 102 -4.70 13.02 6.42
N LEU A 103 -4.89 11.96 5.63
CA LEU A 103 -4.76 11.98 4.18
C LEU A 103 -5.70 13.00 3.55
N ALA A 104 -6.98 12.94 3.90
CA ALA A 104 -8.00 13.86 3.38
C ALA A 104 -7.73 15.32 3.74
N ARG A 105 -7.18 15.61 4.93
CA ARG A 105 -6.83 16.98 5.34
C ARG A 105 -5.59 17.52 4.64
N ASN A 106 -4.68 16.63 4.21
CA ASN A 106 -3.35 16.98 3.73
C ASN A 106 -3.09 16.51 2.29
N ILE A 107 -4.12 16.41 1.45
CA ILE A 107 -4.07 15.91 0.06
C ILE A 107 -2.87 16.48 -0.72
N SER A 108 -2.70 17.81 -0.73
CA SER A 108 -1.61 18.44 -1.49
C SER A 108 -0.21 18.07 -0.97
N LYS A 109 -0.08 17.84 0.35
CA LYS A 109 1.17 17.38 0.96
C LYS A 109 1.44 15.93 0.56
N HIS A 110 0.43 15.05 0.63
CA HIS A 110 0.56 13.65 0.22
C HIS A 110 0.87 13.52 -1.28
N ARG A 111 0.22 14.32 -2.14
CA ARG A 111 0.54 14.38 -3.58
C ARG A 111 2.02 14.71 -3.82
N ARG A 112 2.56 15.74 -3.16
CA ARG A 112 3.99 16.08 -3.26
C ARG A 112 4.91 14.96 -2.75
N GLN A 113 4.52 14.28 -1.67
CA GLN A 113 5.29 13.16 -1.12
C GLN A 113 5.31 11.97 -2.08
N ILE A 114 4.16 11.63 -2.66
CA ILE A 114 4.03 10.58 -3.67
C ILE A 114 4.88 10.89 -4.90
N GLN A 115 4.79 12.12 -5.45
CA GLN A 115 5.60 12.51 -6.60
C GLN A 115 7.09 12.36 -6.31
N LYS A 116 7.52 12.80 -5.13
CA LYS A 116 8.92 12.63 -4.69
C LYS A 116 9.31 11.16 -4.58
N MET A 117 8.41 10.28 -4.12
CA MET A 117 8.67 8.83 -4.09
C MET A 117 8.78 8.25 -5.50
N ALA A 118 7.94 8.69 -6.44
CA ALA A 118 8.01 8.29 -7.85
C ALA A 118 9.34 8.72 -8.48
N ASP A 119 9.81 9.94 -8.23
CA ASP A 119 11.10 10.43 -8.73
C ASP A 119 12.27 9.61 -8.18
N LEU A 120 12.24 9.26 -6.89
CA LEU A 120 13.25 8.40 -6.26
C LEU A 120 13.22 6.97 -6.84
N TYR A 121 12.03 6.45 -7.11
CA TYR A 121 11.83 5.15 -7.74
C TYR A 121 12.41 5.14 -9.16
N ALA A 122 12.09 6.14 -9.98
CA ALA A 122 12.57 6.26 -11.36
C ALA A 122 14.11 6.38 -11.45
N ARG A 123 14.75 6.99 -10.45
CA ARG A 123 16.22 7.12 -10.36
C ARG A 123 16.89 5.97 -9.61
N ALA A 124 16.14 4.96 -9.20
CA ALA A 124 16.61 3.83 -8.39
C ALA A 124 17.34 4.24 -7.09
N ASP A 125 16.98 5.37 -6.46
CA ASP A 125 17.55 5.77 -5.17
C ASP A 125 16.87 5.00 -4.02
N LEU A 126 17.26 3.73 -3.89
CA LEU A 126 16.66 2.79 -2.95
C LEU A 126 16.85 3.22 -1.49
N ARG A 127 17.96 3.90 -1.16
CA ARG A 127 18.23 4.38 0.21
C ARG A 127 17.26 5.47 0.61
N GLN A 128 17.09 6.49 -0.22
CA GLN A 128 16.17 7.58 0.10
C GLN A 128 14.71 7.12 0.01
N LEU A 129 14.39 6.23 -0.95
CA LEU A 129 13.06 5.62 -1.04
C LEU A 129 12.72 4.83 0.22
N HIS A 130 13.62 3.98 0.70
CA HIS A 130 13.43 3.23 1.95
C HIS A 130 13.23 4.18 3.15
N LYS A 131 14.03 5.24 3.27
CA LYS A 131 13.84 6.22 4.36
C LYS A 131 12.47 6.88 4.30
N GLN A 132 11.95 7.18 3.11
CA GLN A 132 10.61 7.76 2.99
C GLN A 132 9.52 6.76 3.38
N VAL A 133 9.60 5.52 2.89
CA VAL A 133 8.65 4.45 3.26
C VAL A 133 8.70 4.14 4.76
N ALA A 134 9.89 4.09 5.36
CA ALA A 134 10.06 3.87 6.79
C ALA A 134 9.52 5.04 7.64
N ARG A 135 9.49 6.26 7.10
CA ARG A 135 8.88 7.43 7.77
C ARG A 135 7.36 7.41 7.64
N SER A 136 6.84 7.11 6.44
CA SER A 136 5.38 7.10 6.19
C SER A 136 4.67 5.97 6.93
N THR A 137 5.34 4.83 7.13
CA THR A 137 4.78 3.69 7.87
C THR A 137 4.77 3.88 9.39
N GLY A 138 5.46 4.90 9.94
CA GLY A 138 5.36 5.32 11.33
C GLY A 138 5.36 4.17 12.35
N ARG A 139 4.30 4.09 13.17
CA ARG A 139 4.11 3.05 14.19
C ARG A 139 3.92 1.66 13.58
N GLN A 140 3.38 1.57 12.37
CA GLN A 140 3.14 0.33 11.64
C GLN A 140 4.38 -0.18 10.89
N ARG A 141 5.53 0.52 10.94
CA ARG A 141 6.77 0.14 10.22
C ARG A 141 7.22 -1.29 10.45
N ARG A 142 7.16 -1.78 11.70
CA ARG A 142 7.57 -3.16 12.00
C ARG A 142 6.66 -4.18 11.30
N LEU A 143 5.35 -3.92 11.35
CA LEU A 143 4.32 -4.77 10.75
C LEU A 143 4.35 -4.74 9.21
N LEU A 144 4.40 -3.53 8.63
CA LEU A 144 4.23 -3.29 7.19
C LEU A 144 5.54 -3.36 6.39
N LEU A 145 6.69 -3.35 7.06
CA LEU A 145 7.99 -3.35 6.40
C LEU A 145 8.88 -4.48 6.94
N TYR A 146 9.29 -4.43 8.20
CA TYR A 146 10.37 -5.30 8.69
C TYR A 146 9.97 -6.78 8.76
N ASN A 147 8.79 -7.09 9.31
CA ASN A 147 8.32 -8.47 9.39
C ASN A 147 8.12 -9.07 8.00
N ARG A 148 7.58 -8.28 7.06
CA ARG A 148 7.40 -8.68 5.67
C ARG A 148 8.74 -8.92 4.98
N ASN A 149 9.71 -8.02 5.16
CA ASN A 149 11.05 -8.16 4.59
C ASN A 149 11.71 -9.48 4.99
N GLN A 150 11.60 -9.86 6.26
CA GLN A 150 12.11 -11.13 6.75
C GLN A 150 11.44 -12.32 6.04
N THR A 151 10.10 -12.33 5.96
CA THR A 151 9.35 -13.38 5.25
C THR A 151 9.71 -13.45 3.77
N MET A 152 9.82 -12.29 3.10
CA MET A 152 10.18 -12.22 1.68
C MET A 152 11.58 -12.74 1.44
N ALA A 153 12.57 -12.32 2.24
CA ALA A 153 13.95 -12.79 2.13
C ALA A 153 14.05 -14.31 2.32
N GLN A 154 13.36 -14.87 3.31
CA GLN A 154 13.31 -16.32 3.54
C GLN A 154 12.74 -17.08 2.34
N LYS A 155 11.63 -16.63 1.76
CA LYS A 155 11.04 -17.30 0.59
C LYS A 155 11.88 -17.15 -0.67
N ILE A 156 12.44 -15.97 -0.91
CA ILE A 156 13.33 -15.74 -2.06
C ILE A 156 14.56 -16.67 -1.96
N HIS A 157 15.14 -16.79 -0.77
CA HIS A 157 16.25 -17.72 -0.53
C HIS A 157 15.84 -19.18 -0.79
N GLN A 158 14.69 -19.63 -0.26
CA GLN A 158 14.18 -20.98 -0.49
C GLN A 158 13.94 -21.29 -1.97
N PHE A 159 13.33 -20.37 -2.72
CA PHE A 159 13.11 -20.55 -4.16
C PHE A 159 14.43 -20.56 -4.93
N GLY A 160 15.38 -19.71 -4.56
CA GLY A 160 16.73 -19.68 -5.16
C GLY A 160 17.54 -20.96 -4.95
N LEU A 161 17.33 -21.67 -3.82
CA LEU A 161 17.95 -22.98 -3.59
C LEU A 161 17.33 -24.09 -4.46
N GLN A 162 16.08 -23.94 -4.87
CA GLN A 162 15.34 -24.94 -5.65
C GLN A 162 15.51 -24.73 -7.15
N GLN A 163 15.54 -23.48 -7.61
CA GLN A 163 15.63 -23.14 -9.03
C GLN A 163 16.12 -21.72 -9.27
N THR A 164 16.58 -21.46 -10.51
CA THR A 164 16.86 -20.09 -10.96
C THR A 164 15.58 -19.27 -10.87
N THR A 165 15.61 -18.20 -10.08
CA THR A 165 14.42 -17.45 -9.70
C THR A 165 14.61 -15.96 -10.01
N PHE A 166 13.67 -15.38 -10.76
CA PHE A 166 13.50 -13.93 -10.83
C PHE A 166 12.44 -13.52 -9.80
N ALA A 167 12.81 -12.67 -8.85
CA ALA A 167 11.91 -12.21 -7.78
C ALA A 167 11.65 -10.70 -7.91
N ALA A 168 10.38 -10.31 -7.98
CA ALA A 168 9.94 -8.92 -7.97
C ALA A 168 9.21 -8.61 -6.65
N ILE A 169 9.67 -7.57 -5.95
CA ILE A 169 9.05 -7.04 -4.73
C ILE A 169 9.12 -5.51 -4.75
N GLY A 170 8.24 -4.84 -4.00
CA GLY A 170 8.20 -3.38 -3.96
C GLY A 170 9.52 -2.76 -3.49
N ALA A 171 10.02 -1.75 -4.21
CA ALA A 171 11.35 -1.17 -4.00
C ALA A 171 11.59 -0.60 -2.58
N GLY A 172 10.54 -0.21 -1.86
CA GLY A 172 10.61 0.22 -0.46
C GLY A 172 11.13 -0.85 0.50
N HIS A 173 11.05 -2.13 0.11
CA HIS A 173 11.48 -3.28 0.88
C HIS A 173 12.96 -3.65 0.70
N LEU A 174 13.61 -3.13 -0.34
CA LEU A 174 14.94 -3.61 -0.76
C LEU A 174 16.07 -3.15 0.17
N SER A 175 16.17 -1.85 0.46
CA SER A 175 17.28 -1.26 1.22
C SER A 175 17.04 -1.17 2.73
N GLY A 176 18.09 -0.84 3.47
CA GLY A 176 18.05 -0.54 4.91
C GLY A 176 18.50 -1.71 5.79
N LYS A 177 18.70 -1.47 7.09
CA LYS A 177 19.20 -2.49 8.05
C LYS A 177 18.32 -3.76 8.10
N PHE A 178 17.03 -3.60 7.87
CA PHE A 178 16.05 -4.68 7.81
C PHE A 178 15.47 -4.82 6.39
N GLY A 179 16.24 -4.43 5.37
CA GLY A 179 15.90 -4.61 3.96
C GLY A 179 16.03 -6.07 3.53
N VAL A 180 15.60 -6.36 2.30
CA VAL A 180 15.76 -7.70 1.69
C VAL A 180 17.16 -7.89 1.09
N LEU A 181 17.81 -6.82 0.64
CA LEU A 181 19.18 -6.81 0.12
C LEU A 181 20.23 -6.57 1.20
#